data_AF-A0A0R1MLL5-F1
#
_entry.id   AF-A0A0R1MLL5-F1
#
_cell.length_a   1.000
_cell.length_b   1.000
_cell.length_c   1.000
_cell.angle_alpha   90.00
_cell.angle_beta   90.00
_cell.angle_gamma   90.00
#
_symmetry.space_group_name_H-M   'P 1'
#
loop_
_entity.id
_entity.type
_entity.pdbx_description
1 polymer ?
#
loop_
_entity_poly.entity_id
_entity_poly.type
_entity_poly.pdbx_seq_one_letter_code
_entity_poly.pdbx_strand_id
1 'polypeptide(L)'
;MIADTDEEAIELGWDHIRESFVRIGQDRGWTPMSREQYESEVRNGSFYVGAPDTVARRIARMLKTLDAGRFELVYGAGELSASARERTIELYATKVIPRVRELLSEE
;
A
#
# COMPACT_ATOMS: atom_id res chain seq x y z
N MET A 1 2.92 -0.46 -0.33
CA MET A 1 4.29 0.01 -0.64
C MET A 1 4.36 1.49 -0.33
N ILE A 2 5.36 1.94 0.41
CA ILE A 2 5.39 3.33 0.91
C ILE A 2 6.71 3.95 0.47
N ALA A 3 6.62 5.12 -0.15
CA ALA A 3 7.77 5.90 -0.61
C ALA A 3 7.62 7.36 -0.15
N ASP A 4 8.56 8.23 -0.51
CA ASP A 4 8.56 9.61 -0.06
C ASP A 4 7.46 10.45 -0.73
N THR A 5 7.05 10.10 -1.96
CA THR A 5 5.90 10.70 -2.65
C THR A 5 4.89 9.65 -3.13
N ASP A 6 3.67 10.11 -3.43
CA ASP A 6 2.63 9.24 -3.98
C ASP A 6 3.02 8.71 -5.35
N GLU A 7 3.58 9.55 -6.22
CA GLU A 7 4.02 9.17 -7.56
C GLU A 7 5.10 8.09 -7.52
N GLU A 8 6.11 8.26 -6.67
CA GLU A 8 7.19 7.27 -6.51
C GLU A 8 6.63 5.92 -6.04
N ALA A 9 5.76 5.94 -5.02
CA ALA A 9 5.16 4.73 -4.50
C ALA A 9 4.28 4.03 -5.55
N ILE A 10 3.52 4.80 -6.34
CA ILE A 10 2.64 4.30 -7.39
C ILE A 10 3.45 3.61 -8.49
N GLU A 11 4.52 4.22 -8.98
CA GLU A 11 5.36 3.60 -10.03
C GLU A 11 6.07 2.36 -9.51
N LEU A 12 6.69 2.43 -8.33
CA LEU A 12 7.35 1.28 -7.72
C LEU A 12 6.36 0.12 -7.49
N GLY A 13 5.13 0.45 -7.10
CA GLY A 13 4.07 -0.52 -6.88
C GLY A 13 3.58 -1.11 -8.20
N TRP A 14 3.48 -0.31 -9.26
CA TRP A 14 3.07 -0.79 -10.57
C TRP A 14 4.02 -1.86 -11.09
N ASP A 15 5.32 -1.61 -11.03
CA ASP A 15 6.32 -2.54 -11.56
C ASP A 15 6.28 -3.88 -10.82
N HIS A 16 6.28 -3.84 -9.48
CA HIS A 16 6.44 -5.05 -8.67
C HIS A 16 5.12 -5.76 -8.30
N ILE A 17 4.04 -5.02 -8.04
CA ILE A 17 2.72 -5.62 -7.74
C ILE A 17 2.16 -6.27 -9.00
N ARG A 18 2.23 -5.58 -10.15
CA ARG A 18 1.73 -6.15 -11.40
C ARG A 18 2.45 -7.43 -11.76
N GLU A 19 3.78 -7.45 -11.71
CA GLU A 19 4.55 -8.66 -12.01
C GLU A 19 4.13 -9.82 -11.11
N SER A 20 4.00 -9.57 -9.81
CA SER A 20 3.53 -10.57 -8.85
C SER A 20 2.12 -11.06 -9.18
N PHE A 21 1.19 -10.16 -9.50
CA PHE A 21 -0.19 -10.50 -9.83
C PHE A 21 -0.30 -11.26 -11.15
N VAL A 22 0.50 -10.91 -12.16
CA VAL A 22 0.52 -11.61 -13.45
C VAL A 22 1.05 -13.03 -13.26
N ARG A 23 2.19 -13.19 -12.58
CA ARG A 23 2.78 -14.50 -12.31
C ARG A 23 1.82 -15.42 -11.55
N ILE A 24 1.22 -14.90 -10.48
CA ILE A 24 0.24 -15.65 -9.69
C ILE A 24 -1.04 -15.92 -10.49
N GLY A 25 -1.46 -14.96 -11.30
CA GLY A 25 -2.68 -15.01 -12.09
C GLY A 25 -2.65 -16.07 -13.19
N GLN A 26 -1.48 -16.33 -13.78
CA GLN A 26 -1.28 -17.39 -14.79
C GLN A 26 -1.72 -18.76 -14.26
N ASP A 27 -1.38 -19.08 -13.01
CA ASP A 27 -1.75 -20.36 -12.39
C ASP A 27 -3.22 -20.39 -11.91
N ARG A 28 -3.85 -19.22 -11.76
CA ARG A 28 -5.19 -19.07 -11.18
C ARG A 28 -6.27 -18.67 -12.19
N GLY A 29 -5.91 -18.53 -13.46
CA GLY A 29 -6.82 -18.10 -14.52
C GLY A 29 -7.25 -16.64 -14.42
N TRP A 30 -6.48 -15.78 -13.75
CA TRP A 30 -6.78 -14.35 -13.67
C TRP A 30 -6.31 -13.62 -14.92
N THR A 31 -7.12 -12.65 -15.37
CA THR A 31 -6.68 -11.70 -16.40
C THR A 31 -5.52 -10.86 -15.86
N PRO A 32 -4.46 -10.61 -16.65
CA PRO A 32 -3.40 -9.68 -16.27
C PRO A 32 -3.95 -8.32 -15.84
N MET A 33 -3.51 -7.83 -14.68
CA MET A 33 -3.93 -6.55 -14.14
C MET A 33 -3.56 -5.41 -15.09
N SER A 34 -4.53 -4.56 -15.42
CA SER A 34 -4.30 -3.34 -16.18
C SER A 34 -3.81 -2.19 -15.27
N ARG A 35 -3.21 -1.16 -15.88
CA ARG A 35 -2.76 0.03 -15.15
C ARG A 35 -3.91 0.76 -14.48
N GLU A 36 -5.04 0.87 -15.18
CA GLU A 36 -6.25 1.49 -14.66
C GLU A 36 -6.80 0.74 -13.44
N GLN A 37 -6.83 -0.60 -13.49
CA GLN A 37 -7.25 -1.42 -12.35
C GLN A 37 -6.32 -1.20 -11.15
N TYR A 38 -5.01 -1.22 -11.38
CA TYR A 38 -4.03 -0.93 -10.34
C TYR A 38 -4.24 0.46 -9.70
N GLU A 39 -4.35 1.51 -10.50
CA GLU A 39 -4.56 2.87 -10.00
C GLU A 39 -5.92 3.04 -9.31
N SER A 40 -6.93 2.28 -9.72
CA SER A 40 -8.21 2.20 -9.01
C SER A 40 -8.04 1.57 -7.62
N GLU A 41 -7.31 0.45 -7.51
CA GLU A 41 -6.99 -0.19 -6.24
C GLU A 41 -6.15 0.71 -5.32
N VAL A 42 -5.21 1.46 -5.89
CA VAL A 42 -4.41 2.43 -5.13
C VAL A 42 -5.25 3.62 -4.66
N ARG A 43 -6.22 4.10 -5.44
CA ARG A 43 -7.06 5.24 -4.99
C ARG A 43 -8.15 4.83 -4.02
N ASN A 44 -8.85 3.74 -4.34
CA ASN A 44 -10.14 3.40 -3.70
C ASN A 44 -10.17 2.00 -3.11
N GLY A 45 -9.28 1.10 -3.55
CA GLY A 45 -9.26 -0.30 -3.12
C GLY A 45 -8.34 -0.57 -1.94
N SER A 46 -7.74 -1.75 -1.93
CA SER A 46 -6.95 -2.28 -0.81
C SER A 46 -5.43 -2.15 -0.98
N PHE A 47 -4.97 -1.54 -2.08
CA PHE A 47 -3.56 -1.28 -2.28
C PHE A 47 -3.15 -0.03 -1.53
N TYR A 48 -2.65 -0.22 -0.30
CA TYR A 48 -2.05 0.82 0.53
C TYR A 48 -0.67 1.19 -0.03
N VAL A 49 -0.72 1.96 -1.12
CA VAL A 49 0.42 2.49 -1.86
C VAL A 49 0.33 4.01 -1.85
N GLY A 50 1.43 4.68 -1.53
CA GLY A 50 1.50 6.14 -1.50
C GLY A 50 2.55 6.68 -0.53
N ALA A 51 2.56 8.00 -0.39
CA ALA A 51 3.30 8.74 0.63
C ALA A 51 2.73 8.44 2.05
N PRO A 52 3.50 8.72 3.12
CA PRO A 52 3.09 8.35 4.47
C PRO A 52 1.75 8.93 4.92
N ASP A 53 1.45 10.20 4.63
CA ASP A 53 0.18 10.83 5.04
C ASP A 53 -1.01 10.25 4.26
N THR A 54 -0.85 10.03 2.95
CA THR A 54 -1.87 9.39 2.09
C THR A 54 -2.23 8.00 2.62
N VAL A 55 -1.22 7.18 2.92
CA VAL A 55 -1.42 5.84 3.47
C VAL A 55 -2.03 5.90 4.87
N ALA A 56 -1.56 6.80 5.75
CA ALA A 56 -2.09 6.95 7.10
C ALA A 56 -3.57 7.33 7.11
N ARG A 57 -3.99 8.29 6.28
CA ARG A 57 -5.41 8.68 6.16
C ARG A 57 -6.29 7.52 5.70
N ARG A 58 -5.79 6.71 4.75
CA ARG A 58 -6.54 5.54 4.26
C ARG A 58 -6.66 4.44 5.32
N ILE A 59 -5.61 4.18 6.09
CA ILE A 59 -5.65 3.23 7.20
C ILE A 59 -6.62 3.71 8.27
N ALA A 60 -6.52 4.98 8.71
CA ALA A 60 -7.40 5.55 9.72
C ALA A 60 -8.87 5.50 9.27
N ARG A 61 -9.15 5.86 8.01
CA ARG A 61 -10.49 5.74 7.43
C ARG A 61 -10.99 4.29 7.49
N MET A 62 -10.19 3.33 7.03
CA MET A 62 -10.60 1.92 7.01
C MET A 62 -10.87 1.38 8.42
N LEU A 63 -9.98 1.64 9.38
CA LEU A 63 -10.14 1.19 10.76
C LEU A 63 -11.45 1.72 11.37
N LYS A 64 -11.79 2.99 11.09
CA LYS A 64 -13.07 3.59 11.50
C LYS A 64 -14.27 2.94 10.78
N THR A 65 -14.21 2.85 9.46
CA THR A 65 -15.32 2.29 8.66
C THR A 65 -15.65 0.84 9.03
N LEU A 66 -14.63 0.04 9.35
CA LEU A 66 -14.80 -1.38 9.67
C LEU A 66 -14.90 -1.67 11.18
N ASP A 67 -14.83 -0.65 12.04
CA ASP A 67 -14.73 -0.79 13.50
C ASP A 67 -13.65 -1.81 13.91
N ALA A 68 -12.46 -1.67 13.34
CA ALA A 68 -11.35 -2.60 13.49
C ALA A 68 -10.28 -2.05 14.45
N GLY A 69 -9.76 -2.92 15.33
CA GLY A 69 -8.68 -2.57 16.27
C GLY A 69 -7.26 -2.85 15.76
N ARG A 70 -7.10 -3.45 14.57
CA ARG A 70 -5.80 -3.90 14.04
C ARG A 70 -5.73 -3.74 12.53
N PHE A 71 -4.58 -3.28 12.05
CA PHE A 71 -4.21 -3.27 10.64
C PHE A 71 -2.89 -3.99 10.44
N GLU A 72 -2.83 -4.86 9.44
CA GLU A 72 -1.61 -5.54 9.01
C GLU A 72 -1.29 -5.15 7.58
N LEU A 73 -0.03 -4.78 7.33
CA LEU A 73 0.43 -4.33 6.03
C LEU A 73 1.35 -5.38 5.40
N VAL A 74 0.97 -5.87 4.21
CA VAL A 74 1.90 -6.55 3.32
C VAL A 74 2.79 -5.48 2.67
N TYR A 75 4.05 -5.40 3.11
CA TYR A 75 4.97 -4.32 2.76
C TYR A 75 5.84 -4.59 1.52
N GLY A 76 5.54 -5.64 0.75
CA GLY A 76 6.27 -5.97 -0.47
C GLY A 76 5.48 -6.89 -1.41
N ALA A 77 5.83 -6.86 -2.68
CA ALA A 77 5.32 -7.74 -3.72
C ALA A 77 6.42 -8.02 -4.74
N GLY A 78 6.36 -9.17 -5.43
CA GLY A 78 7.31 -9.51 -6.49
C GLY A 78 8.77 -9.46 -6.05
N GLU A 79 9.65 -9.05 -6.97
CA GLU A 79 11.10 -8.92 -6.76
C GLU A 79 11.51 -7.54 -6.22
N LEU A 80 10.76 -7.01 -5.25
CA LEU A 80 11.09 -5.74 -4.62
C LEU A 80 12.48 -5.80 -3.97
N SER A 81 13.33 -4.80 -4.25
CA SER A 81 14.69 -4.75 -3.67
C SER A 81 14.66 -4.72 -2.14
N ALA A 82 15.75 -5.18 -1.50
CA ALA A 82 15.87 -5.14 -0.05
C ALA A 82 15.79 -3.70 0.48
N SER A 83 16.46 -2.75 -0.17
CA SER A 83 16.45 -1.35 0.21
C SER A 83 15.06 -0.71 0.11
N ALA A 84 14.29 -1.03 -0.94
CA ALA A 84 12.92 -0.53 -1.06
C ALA A 84 11.97 -1.12 0.00
N ARG A 85 12.17 -2.39 0.38
CA ARG A 85 11.46 -3.03 1.49
C ARG A 85 11.80 -2.37 2.83
N GLU A 86 13.08 -2.17 3.11
CA GLU A 86 13.56 -1.49 4.31
C GLU A 86 13.01 -0.07 4.41
N ARG A 87 13.02 0.68 3.30
CA ARG A 87 12.45 2.04 3.25
C ARG A 87 10.95 2.05 3.53
N THR A 88 10.18 1.10 2.95
CA THR A 88 8.75 0.95 3.24
C THR A 88 8.53 0.68 4.73
N ILE A 89 9.32 -0.22 5.34
CA ILE A 89 9.23 -0.54 6.77
C ILE A 89 9.55 0.68 7.64
N GLU A 90 10.62 1.40 7.32
CA GLU A 90 11.04 2.61 8.04
C GLU A 90 9.94 3.67 8.02
N LEU A 91 9.42 4.00 6.83
CA LEU A 91 8.36 5.00 6.67
C LEU A 91 7.06 4.55 7.36
N TYR A 92 6.72 3.27 7.26
CA TYR A 92 5.55 2.72 7.95
C TYR A 92 5.68 2.89 9.47
N ALA A 93 6.81 2.47 10.04
CA ALA A 93 7.04 2.50 11.48
C ALA A 93 7.17 3.93 12.03
N THR A 94 7.88 4.81 11.33
CA THR A 94 8.28 6.13 11.85
C THR A 94 7.35 7.26 11.45
N LYS A 95 6.57 7.11 10.36
CA LYS A 95 5.69 8.17 9.84
C LYS A 95 4.23 7.74 9.83
N VAL A 96 3.92 6.59 9.24
CA VAL A 96 2.52 6.16 9.06
C VAL A 96 1.86 5.81 10.38
N ILE A 97 2.46 4.93 11.19
CA ILE A 97 1.85 4.49 12.46
C ILE A 97 1.57 5.66 13.41
N PRO A 98 2.51 6.59 13.67
CA PRO A 98 2.23 7.76 14.49
C PRO A 98 1.09 8.61 13.93
N ARG A 99 1.09 8.86 12.62
CA ARG A 99 0.05 9.68 11.97
C ARG A 99 -1.34 9.02 12.03
N VAL A 100 -1.43 7.70 11.88
CA VAL A 100 -2.69 6.96 12.07
C VAL A 100 -3.21 7.14 13.48
N ARG A 101 -2.35 7.02 14.50
CA ARG A 101 -2.75 7.20 15.91
C ARG A 101 -3.26 8.61 16.18
N GLU A 102 -2.57 9.62 15.66
CA GLU A 102 -2.99 11.02 15.75
C GLU A 102 -4.40 11.21 15.13
N LEU A 103 -4.60 10.77 13.89
CA LEU A 103 -5.89 10.85 13.17
C LEU A 103 -7.05 10.08 13.84
N LEU A 104 -6.74 9.07 14.66
CA LEU A 104 -7.74 8.33 15.45
C LEU A 104 -8.00 8.99 16.82
N SER A 105 -7.11 9.88 17.28
CA SER A 105 -7.22 10.58 18.57
C SER A 105 -7.74 12.01 18.49
N GLU A 106 -7.69 12.65 17.31
CA GLU A 106 -8.22 14.00 17.06
C GLU A 106 -9.77 14.06 17.01
N GLU A 107 -10.45 12.97 17.39
CA GLU A 107 -11.91 12.85 17.48
C GLU A 107 -12.35 12.37 18.87
#